data_AF-A0A355C498-F1
#
_entry.id   AF-A0A355C498-F1
#
_cell.length_a   1.000
_cell.length_b   1.000
_cell.length_c   1.000
_cell.angle_alpha   90.00
_cell.angle_beta   90.00
_cell.angle_gamma   90.00
#
_symmetry.space_group_name_H-M   'P 1'
#
loop_
_entity.id
_entity.type
_entity.pdbx_description
1 polymer ?
#
loop_
_entity_poly.entity_id
_entity_poly.type
_entity_poly.pdbx_seq_one_letter_code
_entity_poly.pdbx_strand_id
1 'polypeptide(L)'
;MNDGTRQYRGLLKLLALARRESEGCRRRVDELEALRAGAEDALDRLEAAIRTEEAVALGRTEIGFRDLASYLAGAAAKRDALVSTCRALNSDIVAAREALTAAEIERRKLDHLCDLQATALRKRRDKREGALLEEAGRRLAVVRRGRF
;
A
#
# COMPACT_ATOMS: atom_id res chain seq x y z
N MET A 1 27.90 9.53 -22.36
CA MET A 1 26.62 8.97 -21.87
C MET A 1 25.55 10.03 -22.09
N ASN A 2 24.47 9.77 -22.85
CA ASN A 2 23.42 10.78 -23.09
C ASN A 2 22.71 11.12 -21.77
N ASP A 3 22.51 12.41 -21.49
CA ASP A 3 21.85 12.92 -20.28
C ASP A 3 20.45 12.31 -20.07
N GLY A 4 19.69 12.12 -21.15
CA GLY A 4 18.36 11.48 -21.10
C GLY A 4 18.37 10.02 -20.65
N THR A 5 19.43 9.25 -20.91
CA THR A 5 19.57 7.87 -20.43
C THR A 5 19.91 7.81 -18.94
N ARG A 6 20.68 8.79 -18.45
CA ARG A 6 20.97 8.94 -17.02
C ARG A 6 19.70 9.30 -16.25
N GLN A 7 18.93 10.25 -16.76
CA GLN A 7 17.63 10.64 -16.20
C GLN A 7 16.65 9.48 -16.16
N TYR A 8 16.53 8.70 -17.24
CA TYR A 8 15.66 7.52 -17.28
C TYR A 8 16.04 6.46 -16.23
N ARG A 9 17.33 6.18 -16.04
CA ARG A 9 17.79 5.28 -14.98
C ARG A 9 17.49 5.83 -13.58
N GLY A 10 17.56 7.14 -13.39
CA GLY A 10 17.15 7.80 -12.14
C GLY A 10 15.66 7.59 -11.86
N LEU A 11 14.81 7.83 -12.86
CA LEU A 11 13.36 7.62 -12.76
C LEU A 11 13.02 6.16 -12.43
N LEU A 12 13.68 5.18 -13.05
CA LEU A 12 13.46 3.77 -12.74
C LEU A 12 13.78 3.42 -11.27
N LYS A 13 14.82 4.04 -10.70
CA LYS A 13 15.15 3.86 -9.28
C LYS A 13 14.07 4.47 -8.37
N LEU A 14 13.60 5.67 -8.69
CA LEU A 14 12.51 6.32 -7.95
C LEU A 14 11.21 5.50 -8.04
N LEU A 15 10.89 4.97 -9.22
CA LEU A 15 9.73 4.09 -9.40
C LEU A 15 9.85 2.80 -8.58
N ALA A 16 11.04 2.21 -8.48
CA ALA A 16 11.26 1.05 -7.64
C ALA A 16 11.06 1.36 -6.14
N LEU A 17 11.51 2.54 -5.68
CA LEU A 17 11.26 3.00 -4.32
C LEU A 17 9.77 3.23 -4.06
N ALA A 18 9.07 3.93 -4.96
CA ALA A 18 7.64 4.19 -4.82
C ALA A 18 6.80 2.90 -4.85
N ARG A 19 7.22 1.88 -5.61
CA ARG A 19 6.60 0.55 -5.58
C ARG A 19 6.74 -0.09 -4.20
N ARG A 20 7.95 -0.07 -3.63
CA ARG A 20 8.21 -0.62 -2.29
C ARG A 20 7.45 0.13 -1.20
N GLU A 21 7.35 1.44 -1.31
CA GLU A 21 6.61 2.28 -0.36
C GLU A 21 5.11 1.99 -0.42
N SER A 22 4.52 1.98 -1.62
CA SER A 22 3.11 1.61 -1.81
C SER A 22 2.79 0.21 -1.30
N GLU A 23 3.68 -0.76 -1.51
CA GLU A 23 3.53 -2.11 -0.96
C GLU A 23 3.64 -2.14 0.57
N GLY A 24 4.56 -1.35 1.14
CA GLY A 24 4.68 -1.17 2.59
C GLY A 24 3.42 -0.58 3.21
N CYS A 25 2.85 0.47 2.61
CA CYS A 25 1.58 1.06 3.04
C CYS A 25 0.43 0.06 2.96
N ARG A 26 0.39 -0.77 1.90
CA ARG A 26 -0.65 -1.80 1.75
C ARG A 26 -0.59 -2.84 2.87
N ARG A 27 0.61 -3.40 3.11
CA ARG A 27 0.81 -4.35 4.23
C ARG A 27 0.43 -3.73 5.56
N ARG A 28 0.72 -2.44 5.77
CA ARG A 28 0.34 -1.75 7.00
C ARG A 28 -1.18 -1.63 7.17
N VAL A 29 -1.92 -1.37 6.09
CA VAL A 29 -3.39 -1.40 6.11
C VAL A 29 -3.88 -2.80 6.48
N ASP A 30 -3.37 -3.83 5.81
CA ASP A 30 -3.76 -5.23 6.06
C ASP A 30 -3.49 -5.64 7.52
N GLU A 31 -2.33 -5.26 8.08
CA GLU A 31 -1.97 -5.50 9.49
C GLU A 31 -2.94 -4.82 10.46
N LEU A 32 -3.29 -3.55 10.21
CA LEU A 32 -4.20 -2.80 11.06
C LEU A 32 -5.63 -3.35 10.99
N GLU A 33 -6.09 -3.77 9.81
CA GLU A 33 -7.38 -4.42 9.63
C GLU A 33 -7.44 -5.76 10.36
N ALA A 34 -6.38 -6.56 10.30
CA ALA A 34 -6.27 -7.80 11.05
C ALA A 34 -6.28 -7.58 12.58
N LEU A 35 -5.57 -6.56 13.07
CA LEU A 35 -5.59 -6.18 14.49
C LEU A 35 -6.97 -5.72 14.94
N ARG A 36 -7.67 -4.96 14.10
CA ARG A 36 -9.04 -4.52 14.38
C ARG A 36 -9.99 -5.71 14.46
N ALA A 37 -9.95 -6.62 13.50
CA ALA A 37 -10.77 -7.82 13.52
C ALA A 37 -10.51 -8.66 14.78
N GLY A 38 -9.25 -8.81 15.19
CA GLY A 38 -8.89 -9.50 16.43
C GLY A 38 -9.42 -8.80 17.70
N ALA A 39 -9.47 -7.47 17.72
CA ALA A 39 -10.04 -6.71 18.83
C ALA A 39 -11.58 -6.82 18.88
N GLU A 40 -12.25 -6.84 17.72
CA GLU A 40 -13.70 -7.08 17.59
C GLU A 40 -14.05 -8.51 18.06
N ASP A 41 -13.30 -9.53 17.63
CA ASP A 41 -13.48 -10.91 18.11
C ASP A 41 -13.31 -11.03 19.64
N ALA A 42 -12.35 -10.30 20.21
CA ALA A 42 -12.13 -10.28 21.65
C ALA A 42 -13.29 -9.62 22.40
N LEU A 43 -13.92 -8.61 21.82
CA LEU A 43 -15.11 -7.94 22.34
C LEU A 43 -16.30 -8.91 22.33
N ASP A 44 -16.55 -9.59 21.22
CA ASP A 44 -17.65 -10.55 21.08
C ASP A 44 -17.52 -11.70 22.09
N ARG A 45 -16.31 -12.23 22.27
CA ARG A 45 -16.03 -13.26 23.29
C ARG A 45 -16.27 -12.77 24.71
N LEU A 46 -15.88 -11.52 25.00
CA LEU A 46 -16.13 -10.92 26.31
C LEU A 46 -17.63 -10.75 26.57
N GLU A 47 -18.40 -10.31 25.58
CA GLU A 47 -19.85 -10.17 25.69
C GLU A 47 -20.58 -11.51 25.82
N ALA A 48 -20.10 -12.56 25.14
CA ALA A 48 -20.59 -13.93 25.34
C ALA A 48 -20.30 -14.46 26.76
N ALA A 49 -19.10 -14.19 27.28
CA ALA A 49 -18.72 -14.58 28.63
C ALA A 49 -19.57 -13.85 29.70
N ILE A 50 -19.78 -12.55 29.55
CA ILE A 50 -20.65 -11.77 30.46
C ILE A 50 -22.06 -12.34 30.48
N ARG A 51 -22.66 -12.61 29.32
CA ARG A 51 -24.01 -13.21 29.24
C ARG A 51 -24.09 -14.58 29.93
N THR A 52 -23.02 -15.37 29.83
CA THR A 52 -22.95 -16.68 30.47
C THR A 52 -22.88 -16.55 32.00
N GLU A 53 -22.03 -15.65 32.51
CA GLU A 53 -21.93 -15.40 33.95
C GLU A 53 -23.22 -14.82 34.54
N GLU A 54 -23.88 -13.90 33.82
CA GLU A 54 -25.20 -13.37 34.21
C GLU A 54 -26.26 -14.48 34.28
N ALA A 55 -26.29 -15.38 33.28
CA ALA A 55 -27.23 -16.51 33.27
C ALA A 55 -26.94 -17.52 34.41
N VAL A 56 -25.66 -17.78 34.71
CA VAL A 56 -25.26 -18.66 35.82
C VAL A 56 -25.66 -18.05 37.17
N ALA A 57 -25.50 -16.75 37.34
CA ALA A 57 -25.92 -16.07 38.56
C ALA A 57 -27.44 -16.06 38.75
N LEU A 58 -28.21 -15.86 37.66
CA LEU A 58 -29.67 -15.95 37.72
C LEU A 58 -30.17 -17.37 38.06
N GLY A 59 -29.42 -18.40 37.66
CA GLY A 59 -29.75 -19.81 37.92
C GLY A 59 -29.26 -20.36 39.27
N ARG A 60 -28.48 -19.61 40.04
CA ARG A 60 -27.93 -20.04 41.33
C ARG A 60 -28.34 -19.08 42.45
N THR A 61 -29.01 -19.60 43.47
CA THR A 61 -29.37 -18.84 44.69
C THR A 61 -28.18 -18.53 45.61
N GLU A 62 -27.02 -19.18 45.41
CA GLU A 62 -25.87 -19.13 46.32
C GLU A 62 -24.68 -18.28 45.83
N ILE A 63 -24.66 -17.80 44.57
CA ILE A 63 -23.60 -16.87 44.15
C ILE A 63 -23.84 -15.54 44.85
N GLY A 64 -22.90 -15.13 45.70
CA GLY A 64 -22.96 -13.83 46.36
C GLY A 64 -23.01 -12.71 45.33
N PHE A 65 -24.07 -11.89 45.35
CA PHE A 65 -24.25 -10.74 44.45
C PHE A 65 -23.03 -9.79 44.38
N ARG A 66 -22.21 -9.76 45.44
CA ARG A 66 -20.96 -8.97 45.51
C ARG A 66 -19.87 -9.46 44.54
N ASP A 67 -19.75 -10.78 44.34
CA ASP A 67 -18.73 -11.36 43.47
C ASP A 67 -19.09 -11.13 42.00
N LEU A 68 -20.37 -11.31 41.66
CA LEU A 68 -20.90 -10.99 40.33
C LEU A 68 -20.75 -9.50 40.01
N ALA A 69 -21.12 -8.61 40.95
CA ALA A 69 -20.98 -7.16 40.74
C ALA A 69 -19.52 -6.74 40.47
N SER A 70 -18.57 -7.34 41.19
CA SER A 70 -17.14 -7.08 41.01
C SER A 70 -16.64 -7.61 39.65
N TYR A 71 -17.09 -8.79 39.24
CA TYR A 71 -16.80 -9.35 37.92
C TYR A 71 -17.33 -8.44 36.81
N LEU A 72 -18.61 -8.03 36.89
CA LEU A 72 -19.24 -7.18 35.88
C LEU A 72 -18.56 -5.81 35.77
N ALA A 73 -18.12 -5.23 36.89
CA ALA A 73 -17.35 -3.99 36.87
C ALA A 73 -16.00 -4.15 36.14
N GLY A 74 -15.28 -5.24 36.41
CA GLY A 74 -14.03 -5.56 35.70
C GLY A 74 -14.27 -5.83 34.20
N ALA A 75 -15.36 -6.53 33.88
CA ALA A 75 -15.74 -6.83 32.51
C ALA A 75 -16.16 -5.57 31.74
N ALA A 76 -16.86 -4.63 32.39
CA ALA A 76 -17.19 -3.33 31.82
C ALA A 76 -15.92 -2.51 31.51
N ALA A 77 -14.98 -2.43 32.45
CA ALA A 77 -13.71 -1.75 32.22
C ALA A 77 -12.92 -2.36 31.04
N LYS A 78 -12.91 -3.70 30.94
CA LYS A 78 -12.27 -4.40 29.81
C LYS A 78 -12.99 -4.14 28.47
N ARG A 79 -14.33 -4.09 28.48
CA ARG A 79 -15.15 -3.75 27.32
C ARG A 79 -14.81 -2.34 26.83
N ASP A 80 -14.78 -1.36 27.73
CA ASP A 80 -14.46 0.04 27.38
C ASP A 80 -13.04 0.16 26.80
N ALA A 81 -12.07 -0.57 27.34
CA ALA A 81 -10.72 -0.62 26.81
C ALA A 81 -10.66 -1.22 25.39
N LEU A 82 -11.38 -2.32 25.13
CA LEU A 82 -11.46 -2.93 23.80
C LEU A 82 -12.16 -2.00 22.80
N VAL A 83 -13.28 -1.36 23.18
CA VAL A 83 -13.98 -0.38 22.35
C VAL A 83 -13.07 0.80 22.01
N SER A 84 -12.32 1.32 23.00
CA SER A 84 -11.33 2.38 22.78
C SER A 84 -10.23 1.93 21.81
N THR A 85 -9.77 0.69 21.93
CA THR A 85 -8.77 0.10 21.03
C THR A 85 -9.30 0.00 19.61
N CYS A 86 -10.53 -0.48 19.39
CA CYS A 86 -11.16 -0.53 18.08
C CYS A 86 -11.31 0.86 17.45
N ARG A 87 -11.65 1.89 18.25
CA ARG A 87 -11.73 3.28 17.78
C ARG A 87 -10.37 3.82 17.36
N ALA A 88 -9.33 3.57 18.15
CA ALA A 88 -7.95 3.97 17.81
C ALA A 88 -7.49 3.28 16.52
N LEU A 89 -7.68 1.96 16.41
CA LEU A 89 -7.35 1.19 15.20
C LEU A 89 -8.11 1.69 13.98
N ASN A 90 -9.39 2.07 14.11
CA ASN A 90 -10.14 2.67 13.01
C ASN A 90 -9.54 3.99 12.53
N SER A 91 -9.12 4.86 13.46
CA SER A 91 -8.42 6.11 13.11
C SER A 91 -7.10 5.81 12.38
N ASP A 92 -6.33 4.85 12.86
CA ASP A 92 -5.06 4.44 12.25
C ASP A 92 -5.27 3.83 10.85
N ILE A 93 -6.32 3.03 10.65
CA ILE A 93 -6.68 2.46 9.35
C ILE A 93 -7.01 3.58 8.34
N VAL A 94 -7.78 4.59 8.75
CA VAL A 94 -8.10 5.74 7.89
C VAL A 94 -6.82 6.45 7.46
N ALA A 95 -5.95 6.80 8.41
CA ALA A 95 -4.68 7.44 8.11
C ALA A 95 -3.78 6.57 7.21
N ALA A 96 -3.72 5.26 7.45
CA ALA A 96 -2.94 4.33 6.65
C ALA A 96 -3.49 4.19 5.20
N ARG A 97 -4.81 4.23 5.02
CA ARG A 97 -5.46 4.22 3.70
C ARG A 97 -5.20 5.50 2.93
N GLU A 98 -5.19 6.65 3.60
CA GLU A 98 -4.79 7.93 2.99
C GLU A 98 -3.33 7.90 2.55
N ALA A 99 -2.43 7.40 3.39
CA ALA A 99 -1.02 7.23 3.05
C ALA A 99 -0.81 6.27 1.86
N LEU A 100 -1.53 5.14 1.84
CA LEU A 100 -1.52 4.20 0.70
C LEU A 100 -1.99 4.88 -0.59
N THR A 101 -3.07 5.66 -0.52
CA THR A 101 -3.60 6.39 -1.67
C THR A 101 -2.56 7.38 -2.22
N ALA A 102 -1.92 8.15 -1.33
CA ALA A 102 -0.86 9.07 -1.72
C ALA A 102 0.34 8.34 -2.37
N ALA A 103 0.79 7.23 -1.78
CA ALA A 103 1.87 6.42 -2.33
C ALA A 103 1.52 5.81 -3.69
N GLU A 104 0.28 5.34 -3.89
CA GLU A 104 -0.17 4.83 -5.18
C GLU A 104 -0.25 5.91 -6.25
N ILE A 105 -0.71 7.12 -5.91
CA ILE A 105 -0.72 8.26 -6.82
C ILE A 105 0.70 8.60 -7.26
N GLU A 106 1.65 8.69 -6.33
CA GLU A 106 3.04 9.01 -6.64
C GLU A 106 3.70 7.92 -7.51
N ARG A 107 3.45 6.65 -7.18
CA ARG A 107 3.87 5.51 -8.01
C ARG A 107 3.37 5.63 -9.44
N ARG A 108 2.08 5.97 -9.65
CA ARG A 108 1.49 6.12 -10.99
C ARG A 108 2.09 7.28 -11.77
N LYS A 109 2.37 8.41 -11.11
CA LYS A 109 3.07 9.55 -11.76
C LYS A 109 4.46 9.14 -12.25
N LEU A 110 5.24 8.46 -11.40
CA LEU A 110 6.58 8.00 -11.76
C LEU A 110 6.57 6.96 -12.88
N ASP A 111 5.59 6.06 -12.87
CA ASP A 111 5.38 5.07 -13.93
C ASP A 111 5.12 5.78 -15.28
N HIS A 112 4.21 6.75 -15.28
CA HIS A 112 3.91 7.57 -16.47
C HIS A 112 5.13 8.34 -16.98
N LEU A 113 5.93 8.94 -16.09
CA LEU A 113 7.17 9.64 -16.46
C LEU A 113 8.21 8.68 -17.08
N CYS A 114 8.28 7.44 -16.58
CA CYS A 114 9.13 6.41 -17.16
C CYS A 114 8.69 6.08 -18.60
N ASP A 115 7.39 5.92 -18.85
CA ASP A 115 6.86 5.63 -20.18
C ASP A 115 7.13 6.75 -21.18
N LEU A 116 6.91 8.00 -20.77
CA LEU A 116 7.22 9.18 -21.58
C LEU A 116 8.70 9.23 -21.96
N GLN A 117 9.58 8.99 -20.99
CA GLN A 117 11.02 9.03 -21.24
C GLN A 117 11.50 7.85 -22.08
N ALA A 118 10.94 6.65 -21.87
CA ALA A 118 11.21 5.49 -22.71
C ALA A 118 10.81 5.75 -24.16
N THR A 119 9.65 6.35 -24.37
CA THR A 119 9.15 6.73 -25.70
C THR A 119 10.03 7.79 -26.36
N ALA A 120 10.45 8.81 -25.61
CA ALA A 120 11.36 9.85 -26.10
C ALA A 120 12.73 9.26 -26.49
N LEU A 121 13.27 8.34 -25.69
CA LEU A 121 14.53 7.66 -25.98
C LEU A 121 14.43 6.77 -27.23
N ARG A 122 13.34 6.03 -27.39
CA ARG A 122 13.08 5.24 -28.62
C ARG A 122 13.02 6.14 -29.85
N LYS A 123 12.19 7.18 -29.84
CA LYS A 123 12.10 8.15 -30.95
C LYS A 123 13.46 8.78 -31.31
N ARG A 124 14.27 9.14 -30.31
CA ARG A 124 15.62 9.68 -30.55
C ARG A 124 16.57 8.65 -31.15
N ARG A 125 16.47 7.39 -30.72
CA ARG A 125 17.25 6.28 -31.28
C ARG A 125 16.85 6.03 -32.74
N ASP A 126 15.56 5.88 -33.02
CA ASP A 126 15.03 5.61 -34.36
C ASP A 126 15.42 6.73 -35.34
N LYS A 127 15.34 7.99 -34.91
CA LYS A 127 15.81 9.15 -35.70
C LYS A 127 17.31 9.08 -36.03
N ARG A 128 18.14 8.68 -35.05
CA ARG A 128 19.60 8.53 -35.26
C ARG A 128 19.90 7.37 -36.21
N GLU A 129 19.23 6.24 -36.04
CA GLU A 129 19.38 5.08 -36.93
C GLU A 129 18.92 5.41 -38.35
N GLY A 130 17.79 6.10 -38.52
CA GLY A 130 17.32 6.58 -39.82
C GLY A 130 18.30 7.52 -40.52
N ALA A 131 18.86 8.50 -39.80
CA ALA A 131 19.87 9.41 -40.34
C ALA A 131 21.13 8.67 -40.81
N LEU A 132 21.59 7.67 -40.05
CA LEU A 132 22.74 6.84 -40.42
C LEU A 132 22.46 6.00 -41.68
N LEU A 133 21.26 5.44 -41.81
CA LEU A 133 20.84 4.68 -42.99
C LEU A 133 20.74 5.58 -44.23
N GLU A 134 20.20 6.79 -44.09
CA GLU A 134 20.17 7.77 -45.18
C GLU A 134 21.57 8.18 -45.63
N GLU A 135 22.47 8.49 -44.70
CA GLU A 135 23.86 8.83 -45.01
C GLU A 135 24.57 7.69 -45.74
N ALA A 136 24.39 6.44 -45.27
CA ALA A 136 24.94 5.26 -45.93
C ALA A 136 24.37 5.10 -47.36
N GLY A 137 23.06 5.29 -47.54
CA GLY A 137 22.41 5.28 -48.85
C GLY A 137 22.97 6.34 -49.81
N ARG A 138 23.17 7.58 -49.33
CA ARG A 138 23.78 8.66 -50.12
C ARG A 138 25.22 8.32 -50.53
N ARG A 139 26.04 7.79 -49.62
CA ARG A 139 27.43 7.38 -49.91
C ARG A 139 27.48 6.27 -50.97
N LEU A 140 26.62 5.25 -50.88
CA LEU A 140 26.53 4.18 -51.87
C LEU A 140 26.06 4.68 -53.24
N ALA A 141 25.13 5.63 -53.28
CA ALA A 141 24.65 6.23 -54.52
C ALA A 141 25.74 7.04 -55.24
N VAL A 142 26.58 7.77 -54.50
CA VAL A 142 27.74 8.51 -55.05
C VAL A 142 28.77 7.53 -55.65
N VAL A 143 29.10 6.45 -54.94
CA VAL A 143 30.03 5.42 -55.44
C VAL A 143 29.52 4.74 -56.71
N ARG A 144 28.20 4.51 -56.85
CA ARG A 144 27.60 3.97 -58.07
C ARG A 144 27.61 4.95 -59.25
N ARG A 145 27.52 6.26 -59.01
CA ARG A 145 27.54 7.29 -60.08
C ARG A 145 28.96 7.64 -60.56
N GLY A 146 29.99 7.48 -59.73
CA GLY A 146 31.39 7.70 -60.12
C GLY A 146 32.06 6.52 -60.84
N ARG A 147 31.28 5.51 -61.27
CA ARG A 147 31.75 4.29 -61.96
C ARG A 147 31.44 4.27 -63.46
N PHE A 148 31.10 5.42 -64.04
CA PHE A 148 30.93 5.64 -65.48
C PHE A 148 31.96 6.66 -65.97
#